data_AF-A0A661G4C6-F1
#
_entry.id   AF-A0A661G4C6-F1
#
_cell.length_a   1.000
_cell.length_b   1.000
_cell.length_c   1.000
_cell.angle_alpha   90.00
_cell.angle_beta   90.00
_cell.angle_gamma   90.00
#
_symmetry.space_group_name_H-M   'P 1'
#
loop_
_entity.id
_entity.type
_entity.pdbx_description
1 polymer ?
#
loop_
_entity_poly.entity_id
_entity_poly.type
_entity_poly.pdbx_seq_one_letter_code
_entity_poly.pdbx_strand_id
1 'polypeptide(L)' 'SLGRGNIGIEPFRFILNAARFDRVPMVLETIEPDIWPDEIQLLHDLVGQAA' A
#
# COMPACT_ATOMS: atom_id res chain seq x y z
N SER A 1 -2.37 5.61 -8.56
CA SER A 1 -2.77 4.25 -8.92
C SER A 1 -1.65 3.26 -8.63
N LEU A 2 -1.73 2.62 -7.46
CA LEU A 2 -0.80 1.60 -6.94
C LEU A 2 -0.69 0.42 -7.91
N GLY A 3 0.51 -0.15 -8.04
CA GLY A 3 0.77 -1.30 -8.92
C GLY A 3 0.81 -1.00 -10.43
N ARG A 4 0.46 0.20 -10.87
CA ARG A 4 0.50 0.59 -12.31
C ARG A 4 1.84 1.15 -12.79
N GLY A 5 2.80 1.31 -11.88
CA GLY A 5 4.19 1.66 -12.20
C GLY A 5 5.11 0.43 -12.22
N ASN A 6 6.41 0.65 -12.42
CA ASN A 6 7.40 -0.43 -12.54
C ASN A 6 7.73 -1.15 -11.23
N ILE A 7 7.33 -0.60 -10.08
CA ILE A 7 7.52 -1.19 -8.75
C ILE A 7 6.53 -2.35 -8.53
N GLY A 8 5.35 -2.30 -9.14
CA GLY A 8 4.27 -3.26 -8.91
C GLY A 8 3.62 -3.12 -7.52
N ILE A 9 2.75 -4.07 -7.17
CA ILE A 9 2.04 -4.08 -5.88
C ILE A 9 2.85 -4.76 -4.76
N GLU A 10 3.81 -5.59 -5.14
CA GLU A 10 4.51 -6.50 -4.25
C GLU A 10 5.25 -5.81 -3.09
N PRO A 11 5.97 -4.68 -3.32
CA PRO A 11 6.65 -3.98 -2.23
C PRO A 11 5.70 -3.40 -1.17
N PHE A 12 4.46 -3.06 -1.55
CA PHE A 12 3.46 -2.57 -0.59
C PHE A 12 3.05 -3.69 0.38
N ARG A 13 2.80 -4.90 -0.14
CA ARG A 13 2.53 -6.08 0.69
C ARG A 13 3.68 -6.37 1.66
N PHE A 14 4.92 -6.26 1.20
CA PHE A 14 6.10 -6.43 2.06
C PHE A 14 6.22 -5.36 3.16
N ILE A 15 6.02 -4.09 2.80
CA ILE A 15 6.12 -2.96 3.74
C ILE A 15 5.04 -3.02 4.80
N LEU A 16 3.79 -3.24 4.41
CA LEU A 16 2.63 -3.25 5.32
C LEU A 16 2.66 -4.38 6.36
N ASN A 17 3.34 -5.48 6.05
CA ASN A 17 3.46 -6.62 6.94
C ASN A 17 4.77 -6.63 7.76
N ALA A 18 5.60 -5.58 7.64
CA ALA A 18 6.85 -5.48 8.36
C ALA A 18 6.72 -4.62 9.63
N ALA A 19 6.89 -5.24 10.79
CA ALA A 19 6.72 -4.61 12.13
C ALA A 19 7.52 -3.30 12.35
N ARG A 20 8.59 -3.06 11.57
CA ARG A 20 9.38 -1.82 11.63
C ARG A 20 8.62 -0.57 11.16
N PHE A 21 7.50 -0.76 10.46
CA PHE A 21 6.62 0.34 10.01
C PHE A 21 5.36 0.47 10.88
N ASP A 22 5.24 -0.32 11.95
CA ASP A 22 4.14 -0.18 12.89
C ASP A 22 4.16 1.21 13.54
N ARG A 23 2.99 1.84 13.64
CA ARG A 23 2.80 3.18 14.23
C ARG A 23 3.56 4.31 13.51
N VAL A 24 4.00 4.09 12.27
CA VAL A 24 4.54 5.13 11.39
C VAL A 24 3.43 5.64 10.46
N PRO A 25 3.26 6.95 10.27
CA PRO A 25 2.34 7.47 9.26
C PRO A 25 2.78 7.03 7.85
N MET A 26 1.87 6.38 7.13
CA MET A 26 2.06 5.98 5.74
C MET A 26 1.21 6.91 4.86
N VAL A 27 1.85 7.70 3.99
CA VAL A 27 1.17 8.72 3.17
C VAL A 27 1.16 8.30 1.72
N LEU A 28 -0.02 8.32 1.09
CA LEU A 28 -0.16 8.15 -0.35
C LEU A 28 0.04 9.50 -1.06
N GLU A 29 0.98 9.54 -1.98
CA GLU A 29 1.23 10.67 -2.89
C GLU A 29 1.07 10.21 -4.36
N THR A 30 0.09 9.35 -4.61
CA THR A 30 -0.20 8.86 -5.96
C THR A 30 -0.89 9.94 -6.79
N ILE A 31 -0.72 9.86 -8.12
CA ILE A 31 -1.14 10.93 -9.05
C ILE A 31 -2.65 11.12 -9.24
N GLU A 32 -3.49 10.23 -8.70
CA GLU A 32 -4.94 10.20 -8.98
C GLU A 32 -5.72 10.18 -7.66
N PRO A 33 -6.04 11.36 -7.09
CA PRO A 33 -6.65 11.46 -5.76
C PRO A 33 -8.05 10.90 -5.65
N ASP A 34 -8.80 10.91 -6.75
CA ASP A 34 -10.20 10.45 -6.78
C ASP A 34 -10.34 8.96 -6.42
N ILE A 35 -9.27 8.17 -6.58
CA ILE A 35 -9.23 6.73 -6.24
C ILE A 35 -8.46 6.42 -4.95
N TRP A 36 -8.02 7.43 -4.19
CA TRP A 36 -7.35 7.19 -2.90
C TRP A 36 -8.16 6.31 -1.93
N PRO A 37 -9.49 6.45 -1.81
CA PRO A 37 -10.27 5.56 -0.94
C PRO A 37 -10.10 4.08 -1.33
N ASP A 38 -10.10 3.78 -2.62
CA ASP A 38 -9.92 2.43 -3.15
C ASP A 38 -8.49 1.92 -2.94
N GLU A 39 -7.49 2.79 -3.12
CA GLU A 39 -6.07 2.46 -2.85
C GLU A 39 -5.81 2.19 -1.37
N ILE A 40 -6.42 2.95 -0.47
CA ILE A 40 -6.32 2.74 0.98
C ILE A 40 -6.97 1.42 1.36
N GLN A 41 -8.15 1.12 0.81
CA GLN A 41 -8.81 -0.17 1.04
C GLN A 41 -7.96 -1.34 0.53
N LEU A 42 -7.39 -1.22 -0.68
CA LEU A 42 -6.46 -2.20 -1.23
C LEU A 42 -5.28 -2.46 -0.28
N LEU A 43 -4.67 -1.41 0.28
CA LEU A 43 -3.57 -1.56 1.23
C LEU A 43 -4.03 -2.27 2.52
N HIS A 44 -5.21 -1.98 3.04
CA HIS A 44 -5.76 -2.70 4.20
C HIS A 44 -5.96 -4.19 3.91
N ASP A 45 -6.42 -4.53 2.72
CA ASP A 45 -6.66 -5.92 2.31
C ASP A 45 -5.35 -6.74 2.19
N LEU A 46 -4.21 -6.08 1.97
CA LEU A 46 -2.89 -6.71 1.89
C LEU A 46 -2.28 -7.08 3.26
N VAL A 47 -2.83 -6.56 4.37
CA VAL A 47 -2.35 -6.87 5.73
C VAL A 47 -2.72 -8.31 6.09
N GLY A 48 -1.76 -9.07 6.61
CA GLY A 48 -1.93 -10.47 6.99
C GLY A 48 -1.88 -11.47 5.82
N GLN A 49 -1.72 -10.99 4.58
CA GLN A 49 -1.47 -11.87 3.44
C GLN A 49 -0.01 -12.36 3.46
N ALA A 50 0.19 -13.68 3.37
CA ALA A 50 1.52 -14.26 3.26
C ALA A 50 2.20 -13.80 1.97
N ALA A 51 3.53 -13.57 2.03
CA ALA A 51 4.39 -13.24 0.90
C ALA A 51 4.50 -14.41 -0.10
#